data_AF-A0A6A1BMZ6-F1
#
_entry.id   AF-A0A6A1BMZ6-F1
#
_cell.length_a   1.000
_cell.length_b   1.000
_cell.length_c   1.000
_cell.angle_alpha   90.00
_cell.angle_beta   90.00
_cell.angle_gamma   90.00
#
_symmetry.space_group_name_H-M   'P 1'
#
loop_
_entity.id
_entity.type
_entity.pdbx_description
1 polymer ?
#
loop_
_entity_poly.entity_id
_entity_poly.type
_entity_poly.pdbx_seq_one_letter_code
_entity_poly.pdbx_strand_id
1 'polypeptide(L)'
;MAHLEKYKASSVGHMLAHYRRDPSSLGRENIDPARVGMDYTLAIDPADGLVKPMEGVEPNWATVEGRIERVNERAKAEGKRAVRKDAVVMADVVVTLPEKERLDGLRWQLRTSPESSRREVRG
;
A
#
# COMPACT_ATOMS: atom_id res chain seq x y z
N MET A 1 4.42 6.63 11.78
CA MET A 1 3.86 7.63 10.85
C MET A 1 3.06 6.91 9.78
N ALA A 2 1.83 7.36 9.54
CA ALA A 2 1.02 6.90 8.42
C ALA A 2 0.67 8.11 7.56
N HIS A 3 0.98 8.06 6.27
CA HIS A 3 0.63 9.10 5.30
C HIS A 3 -0.22 8.50 4.19
N LEU A 4 -1.19 9.27 3.68
CA LEU A 4 -2.02 8.87 2.56
C LEU A 4 -1.91 9.89 1.43
N GLU A 5 -1.55 9.41 0.25
CA GLU A 5 -1.49 10.20 -0.98
C GLU A 5 -2.46 9.65 -2.04
N LYS A 6 -3.07 10.54 -2.82
CA LYS A 6 -4.11 10.20 -3.79
C LYS A 6 -3.58 10.38 -5.20
N TYR A 7 -3.65 9.33 -6.01
CA TYR A 7 -3.12 9.33 -7.36
C TYR A 7 -4.23 9.20 -8.41
N LYS A 8 -4.14 10.03 -9.45
CA LYS A 8 -4.92 9.91 -10.69
C LYS A 8 -4.17 9.00 -11.67
N ALA A 9 -4.89 8.45 -12.65
CA ALA A 9 -4.33 7.53 -13.66
C ALA A 9 -3.02 8.04 -14.28
N SER A 10 -2.94 9.34 -14.61
CA SER A 10 -1.75 9.98 -15.20
C SER A 10 -0.49 9.97 -14.33
N SER A 11 -0.61 9.67 -13.04
CA SER A 11 0.48 9.75 -12.04
C SER A 11 0.81 8.41 -11.39
N VAL A 12 -0.09 7.43 -11.45
CA VAL A 12 0.11 6.11 -10.83
C VAL A 12 1.32 5.39 -11.42
N GLY A 13 1.50 5.42 -12.75
CA GLY A 13 2.62 4.74 -13.41
C GLY A 13 3.99 5.20 -12.89
N HIS A 14 4.17 6.52 -12.73
CA HIS A 14 5.39 7.10 -12.18
C HIS A 14 5.61 6.70 -10.72
N MET A 15 4.55 6.70 -9.92
CA MET A 15 4.62 6.26 -8.52
C MET A 15 5.03 4.78 -8.45
N LEU A 16 4.40 3.90 -9.21
CA LEU A 16 4.71 2.46 -9.18
C LEU A 16 6.13 2.15 -9.68
N ALA A 17 6.66 2.92 -10.64
CA ALA A 17 8.06 2.83 -11.07
C ALA A 17 9.04 3.11 -9.92
N HIS A 18 8.69 4.02 -9.02
CA HIS A 18 9.48 4.28 -7.81
C HIS A 18 9.51 3.09 -6.86
N TYR A 19 8.39 2.35 -6.70
CA TYR A 19 8.36 1.15 -5.86
C TYR A 19 9.05 -0.05 -6.48
N ARG A 20 9.04 -0.21 -7.81
CA ARG A 20 9.84 -1.24 -8.51
C ARG A 20 11.34 -0.91 -8.57
N ARG A 21 11.73 0.30 -8.17
CA ARG A 21 13.11 0.79 -8.28
C ARG A 21 13.61 0.81 -9.73
N ASP A 22 12.71 1.13 -10.67
CA ASP A 22 13.08 1.32 -12.08
C ASP A 22 14.25 2.34 -12.17
N PRO A 23 15.17 2.25 -13.15
CA PRO A 23 16.40 3.02 -13.18
C PRO A 23 16.26 4.54 -13.00
N SER A 24 15.13 5.11 -13.45
CA SER A 24 14.79 6.52 -13.28
C SER A 24 14.62 6.96 -11.81
N SER A 25 14.49 6.01 -10.88
CA SER A 25 14.27 6.23 -9.44
C SER A 25 15.56 6.21 -8.62
N LEU A 26 16.66 5.70 -9.18
CA LEU A 26 17.93 5.45 -8.48
C LEU A 26 18.85 6.69 -8.39
N GLY A 27 18.47 7.82 -8.99
CA GLY A 27 19.24 9.07 -8.92
C GLY A 27 19.08 9.86 -7.61
N ARG A 28 18.45 9.28 -6.58
CA ARG A 28 18.21 9.95 -5.29
C ARG A 28 19.28 9.55 -4.28
N GLU A 29 19.86 10.55 -3.60
CA GLU A 29 20.94 10.37 -2.60
C GLU A 29 20.56 9.47 -1.42
N ASN A 30 19.26 9.31 -1.14
CA ASN A 30 18.76 8.60 0.04
C ASN A 30 18.45 7.12 -0.22
N ILE A 31 18.69 6.61 -1.43
CA ILE A 31 18.48 5.21 -1.79
C ILE A 31 19.86 4.56 -1.93
N ASP A 32 20.14 3.56 -1.11
CA ASP A 32 21.33 2.72 -1.22
C ASP A 32 21.08 1.61 -2.25
N PRO A 33 21.70 1.66 -3.46
CA PRO A 33 21.45 0.66 -4.50
C PRO A 33 21.84 -0.76 -4.08
N ALA A 34 22.80 -0.90 -3.16
CA ALA A 34 23.24 -2.20 -2.66
C ALA A 34 22.16 -2.89 -1.80
N ARG A 35 21.18 -2.14 -1.30
CA ARG A 35 20.08 -2.65 -0.45
C ARG A 35 18.78 -2.88 -1.19
N VAL A 36 18.66 -2.44 -2.44
CA VAL A 36 17.41 -2.58 -3.23
C VAL A 36 16.94 -4.04 -3.31
N GLY A 37 17.86 -5.00 -3.39
CA GLY A 37 17.51 -6.43 -3.39
C GLY A 37 16.89 -6.95 -2.09
N MET A 38 16.82 -6.13 -1.04
CA MET A 38 16.14 -6.46 0.22
C MET A 38 14.69 -5.98 0.26
N ASP A 39 14.26 -5.14 -0.70
CA ASP A 39 12.87 -4.72 -0.82
C ASP A 39 11.99 -5.93 -1.22
N TYR A 40 10.74 -5.98 -0.74
CA TYR A 40 9.81 -7.07 -1.04
C TYR A 40 8.39 -6.57 -1.25
N THR A 41 7.64 -7.25 -2.12
CA THR A 41 6.22 -6.97 -2.38
C THR A 41 5.35 -7.87 -1.52
N LEU A 42 4.41 -7.26 -0.79
CA LEU A 42 3.31 -7.99 -0.16
C LEU A 42 2.14 -8.14 -1.15
N ALA A 43 1.61 -9.35 -1.27
CA ALA A 43 0.45 -9.63 -2.08
C ALA A 43 -0.49 -10.62 -1.37
N ILE A 44 -1.75 -10.66 -1.82
CA ILE A 44 -2.74 -11.65 -1.38
C ILE A 44 -2.44 -12.95 -2.12
N ASP A 45 -2.14 -14.01 -1.39
CA ASP A 45 -1.94 -15.32 -2.00
C ASP A 45 -3.30 -15.93 -2.39
N PRO A 46 -3.50 -16.33 -3.65
CA PRO A 46 -4.74 -16.95 -4.08
C PRO A 46 -5.06 -18.31 -3.42
N ALA A 47 -4.07 -19.01 -2.86
CA ALA A 47 -4.25 -20.31 -2.23
C ALA A 47 -4.92 -20.23 -0.86
N ASP A 48 -4.58 -19.22 -0.05
CA ASP A 48 -5.06 -19.07 1.33
C ASP A 48 -5.73 -17.72 1.62
N GLY A 49 -5.67 -16.76 0.70
CA GLY A 49 -6.22 -15.41 0.84
C GLY A 49 -5.45 -14.50 1.80
N LEU A 50 -4.28 -14.92 2.29
CA LEU A 50 -3.47 -14.17 3.26
C LEU A 50 -2.50 -13.22 2.56
N VAL A 51 -2.17 -12.11 3.23
CA VAL A 51 -1.15 -11.17 2.75
C VAL A 51 0.23 -11.65 3.18
N LYS A 52 1.14 -11.87 2.22
CA LYS A 52 2.51 -12.29 2.50
C LYS A 52 3.52 -11.78 1.47
N PRO A 53 4.83 -11.77 1.78
CA PRO A 53 5.86 -11.47 0.80
C PRO A 53 5.79 -12.49 -0.35
N MET A 54 5.78 -12.01 -1.59
CA MET A 54 5.70 -12.87 -2.77
C MET A 54 6.76 -12.46 -3.81
N GLU A 55 7.59 -13.42 -4.19
CA GLU A 55 8.56 -13.27 -5.27
C GLU A 55 7.86 -13.23 -6.63
N GLY A 56 8.40 -12.46 -7.57
CA GLY A 56 7.85 -12.31 -8.92
C GLY A 56 6.56 -11.48 -9.00
N VAL A 57 6.06 -10.96 -7.87
CA VAL A 57 4.94 -10.02 -7.85
C VAL A 57 5.47 -8.60 -7.75
N GLU A 58 5.14 -7.79 -8.76
CA GLU A 58 5.55 -6.39 -8.80
C GLU A 58 4.34 -5.44 -8.76
N PRO A 59 4.47 -4.29 -8.10
CA PRO A 59 3.48 -3.23 -8.19
C PRO A 59 3.41 -2.70 -9.64
N ASN A 60 2.29 -2.91 -10.32
CA ASN A 60 2.15 -2.62 -11.77
C ASN A 60 0.82 -1.91 -12.11
N TRP A 61 0.86 -1.00 -13.09
CA TRP A 61 -0.30 -0.27 -13.61
C TRP A 61 -1.42 -1.20 -14.06
N ALA A 62 -1.09 -2.33 -14.69
CA ALA A 62 -2.06 -3.32 -15.17
C ALA A 62 -3.04 -3.78 -14.06
N THR A 63 -2.58 -3.84 -12.80
CA THR A 63 -3.46 -4.19 -11.67
C THR A 63 -4.51 -3.10 -11.39
N VAL A 64 -4.13 -1.83 -11.49
CA VAL A 64 -5.02 -0.69 -11.29
C VAL A 64 -5.95 -0.53 -12.47
N GLU A 65 -5.43 -0.66 -13.69
CA GLU A 65 -6.18 -0.62 -14.94
C GLU A 65 -7.27 -1.69 -14.97
N GLY A 66 -6.93 -2.95 -14.73
CA GLY A 66 -7.92 -4.04 -14.70
C GLY A 66 -8.99 -3.85 -13.60
N ARG A 67 -8.68 -3.18 -12.49
CA ARG A 67 -9.70 -2.79 -11.49
C ARG A 67 -10.63 -1.71 -12.01
N ILE A 68 -10.11 -0.70 -12.69
CA ILE A 68 -10.92 0.36 -13.32
C ILE A 68 -11.84 -0.24 -14.37
N GLU A 69 -11.34 -1.15 -15.21
CA GLU A 69 -12.13 -1.85 -16.22
C GLU A 69 -13.30 -2.62 -15.60
N ARG A 70 -13.04 -3.47 -14.59
CA ARG A 70 -14.11 -4.20 -13.90
C ARG A 70 -15.15 -3.28 -13.25
N VAL A 71 -14.72 -2.15 -12.69
CA VAL A 71 -15.64 -1.14 -12.13
C VAL A 71 -16.49 -0.52 -13.25
N ASN A 72 -15.90 -0.20 -14.39
CA ASN A 72 -16.61 0.38 -15.54
C ASN A 72 -17.58 -0.61 -16.18
N GLU A 73 -17.20 -1.89 -16.32
CA GLU A 73 -18.08 -2.95 -16.83
C GLU A 73 -19.32 -3.10 -15.95
N ARG A 74 -19.12 -3.13 -14.63
CA ARG A 74 -20.22 -3.17 -13.67
C ARG A 74 -21.09 -1.92 -13.73
N ALA A 75 -20.49 -0.73 -13.79
CA ALA A 75 -21.23 0.52 -13.92
C ALA A 75 -22.09 0.53 -15.19
N LYS A 76 -21.54 0.07 -16.32
CA LYS A 76 -22.25 -0.07 -17.59
C LYS A 76 -23.44 -1.03 -17.48
N ALA A 77 -23.26 -2.18 -16.86
CA ALA A 77 -24.34 -3.15 -16.62
C ALA A 77 -25.48 -2.57 -15.75
N GLU A 78 -25.16 -1.66 -14.83
CA GLU A 78 -26.11 -0.95 -13.98
C GLU A 78 -26.67 0.35 -14.59
N GLY A 79 -26.36 0.65 -15.87
CA GLY A 79 -26.80 1.89 -16.54
C GLY A 79 -26.15 3.18 -15.98
N LYS A 80 -25.03 3.05 -15.26
CA LYS A 80 -24.30 4.15 -14.65
C LYS A 80 -23.17 4.65 -15.55
N ARG A 81 -22.71 5.87 -15.26
CA ARG A 81 -21.58 6.49 -15.96
C ARG A 81 -20.27 5.79 -15.57
N ALA A 82 -19.34 5.75 -16.53
CA ALA A 82 -17.98 5.29 -16.30
C ALA A 82 -17.21 6.18 -15.30
N VAL A 83 -16.13 5.64 -14.75
CA VAL A 83 -15.18 6.36 -13.90
C VAL A 83 -14.67 7.60 -14.65
N ARG A 84 -14.74 8.76 -13.99
CA ARG A 84 -14.28 10.04 -14.55
C ARG A 84 -12.76 10.03 -14.75
N LYS A 85 -12.29 10.70 -15.81
CA LYS A 85 -10.85 10.76 -16.17
C LYS A 85 -9.94 11.33 -15.08
N ASP A 86 -10.48 12.19 -14.22
CA ASP A 86 -9.75 12.86 -13.13
C ASP A 86 -9.98 12.16 -11.78
N ALA A 87 -10.59 10.97 -11.77
CA ALA A 87 -10.81 10.20 -10.56
C ALA A 87 -9.48 9.87 -9.88
N VAL A 88 -9.52 9.83 -8.56
CA VAL A 88 -8.50 9.15 -7.79
C VAL A 88 -8.72 7.65 -7.98
N VAL A 89 -7.74 6.98 -8.56
CA VAL A 89 -7.81 5.54 -8.88
C VAL A 89 -6.99 4.69 -7.91
N MET A 90 -6.15 5.34 -7.10
CA MET A 90 -5.32 4.69 -6.11
C MET A 90 -5.07 5.65 -4.93
N ALA A 91 -5.15 5.10 -3.72
CA ALA A 91 -4.67 5.74 -2.51
C ALA A 91 -3.41 4.99 -2.05
N ASP A 92 -2.29 5.69 -2.02
CA ASP A 92 -1.02 5.16 -1.52
C ASP A 92 -0.95 5.42 -0.02
N VAL A 93 -0.60 4.40 0.75
CA VAL A 93 -0.51 4.49 2.21
C VAL A 93 0.90 4.12 2.64
N VAL A 94 1.67 5.12 3.04
CA VAL A 94 3.01 4.93 3.58
C VAL A 94 2.90 4.63 5.07
N VAL A 95 3.38 3.46 5.49
CA VAL A 95 3.41 3.03 6.88
C VAL A 95 4.87 2.87 7.30
N THR A 96 5.30 3.62 8.31
CA THR A 96 6.66 3.54 8.83
C THR A 96 6.72 3.86 10.32
N LEU A 97 7.79 3.45 10.99
CA LEU A 97 8.13 3.84 12.36
C LEU A 97 9.49 4.54 12.34
N PRO A 98 9.75 5.48 13.26
CA PRO A 98 11.08 6.03 13.39
C PRO A 98 12.08 4.93 13.80
N GLU A 99 13.36 5.18 13.52
CA GLU A 99 14.41 4.16 13.61
C GLU A 99 14.57 3.57 15.01
N LYS A 100 14.49 4.43 16.04
CA LYS A 100 14.67 4.04 17.44
C LYS A 100 13.60 3.05 17.92
N GLU A 101 12.39 3.08 17.36
CA GLU A 101 11.30 2.17 17.68
C GLU A 101 11.35 0.85 16.89
N ARG A 102 12.25 0.74 15.90
CA ARG A 102 12.40 -0.48 15.07
C ARG A 102 13.37 -1.50 15.71
N LEU A 103 14.29 -1.05 16.56
CA LEU A 103 15.37 -1.86 17.13
C LEU A 103 14.99 -2.56 18.44
N ASP A 104 13.99 -2.06 19.16
CA ASP A 104 13.43 -2.76 20.31
C ASP A 104 12.34 -3.73 19.82
N GLY A 105 12.64 -5.03 19.86
CA GLY A 105 11.79 -6.12 19.40
C GLY A 105 10.35 -6.03 19.94
N LEU A 106 9.50 -5.31 19.22
CA LEU A 106 8.09 -5.15 19.55
C LEU A 106 7.34 -6.39 19.08
N ARG A 107 7.20 -7.32 20.01
CA ARG A 107 6.15 -8.34 20.06
C ARG A 107 4.80 -7.63 19.90
N TRP A 108 4.30 -7.55 18.68
CA TRP A 108 2.96 -7.05 18.37
C TRP A 108 1.91 -8.01 18.95
N GLN A 109 1.50 -7.78 20.20
CA GLN A 109 0.17 -8.18 20.65
C GLN A 109 -0.79 -7.12 20.12
N LEU A 110 -1.52 -7.46 19.05
CA LEU A 110 -2.72 -6.73 18.66
C LEU A 110 -3.65 -6.70 19.88
N ARG A 111 -3.73 -5.56 20.56
CA ARG A 111 -4.69 -5.34 21.64
C ARG A 111 -6.02 -5.04 20.97
N THR A 112 -6.76 -6.07 20.56
CA THR A 112 -8.20 -5.93 20.35
C THR A 112 -8.82 -5.80 21.75
N SER A 113 -8.93 -4.58 22.26
CA SER A 113 -9.72 -4.33 23.45
C SER A 113 -11.19 -4.22 23.05
N PRO A 114 -12.04 -5.01 23.71
CA PRO A 114 -13.29 -4.45 24.16
C PRO A 114 -13.46 -4.82 25.62
N GLU A 115 -12.98 -4.00 26.55
CA GLU A 115 -13.56 -4.00 27.89
C GLU A 115 -13.17 -2.76 28.69
N SER A 116 -14.18 -1.92 28.88
CA SER A 116 -14.23 -0.95 29.96
C SER A 116 -14.10 -1.67 31.30
N SER A 117 -13.12 -1.30 32.11
CA SER A 117 -13.26 -1.44 33.56
C SER A 117 -12.72 -0.21 34.25
N ARG A 118 -13.65 0.50 34.91
CA ARG A 118 -13.38 1.47 35.96
C ARG A 118 -12.42 0.87 36.99
N ARG A 119 -11.48 1.67 37.47
CA ARG A 119 -11.01 1.75 38.87
C ARG A 119 -10.25 3.07 39.00
N GLU A 120 -10.96 4.12 39.40
CA GLU A 120 -11.09 4.58 40.79
C GLU A 120 -9.82 5.28 41.28
N VAL A 121 -9.96 6.61 41.37
CA VAL A 121 -9.06 7.55 42.01
C VAL A 121 -8.96 7.21 43.49
N ARG A 122 -7.75 7.08 44.03
CA ARG A 122 -7.48 7.34 45.44
C ARG A 122 -6.18 8.13 45.56
N GLY A 123 -6.24 9.17 46.39
CA GLY A 123 -5.19 10.16 46.61
C GLY A 123 -4.16 9.74 47.63
#